data_AF-A0A935VFC9-F1
#
_entry.id   AF-A0A935VFC9-F1
#
_cell.length_a   1.000
_cell.length_b   1.000
_cell.length_c   1.000
_cell.angle_alpha   90.00
_cell.angle_beta   90.00
_cell.angle_gamma   90.00
#
_symmetry.space_group_name_H-M   'P 1'
#
loop_
_entity.id
_entity.type
_entity.pdbx_description
1 polymer ?
#
loop_
_entity_poly.entity_id
_entity_poly.type
_entity_poly.pdbx_seq_one_letter_code
_entity_poly.pdbx_strand_id
1 'polypeptide(L)'
;MKSYFTFKGNIFAFLLISMFILLRYESYSQCNVTVRLRGDIGTEQVRFKQGSTTLATHTLTTSFQTIVYSGFNGTTFGVEFINDDGPRNVLIEWIQVGSTTYTPSHGTHSNASCNSSGALFCNGTLTWNNVSCGSTSCNP
;
A
#
# COMPACT_ATOMS: atom_id res chain seq x y z
N MET A 1 52.78 33.85 -24.64
CA MET A 1 52.64 32.54 -25.32
C MET A 1 51.18 32.13 -25.27
N LYS A 2 50.61 31.87 -26.45
CA LYS A 2 49.23 31.41 -26.65
C LYS A 2 49.14 29.91 -26.34
N SER A 3 48.03 29.49 -25.75
CA SER A 3 47.42 28.18 -26.02
C SER A 3 45.92 28.32 -25.77
N TYR A 4 45.16 28.47 -26.86
CA TYR A 4 43.70 28.45 -26.86
C TYR A 4 43.26 27.04 -27.25
N PHE A 5 42.64 26.32 -26.32
CA PHE A 5 41.88 25.12 -26.67
C PHE A 5 40.60 25.55 -27.37
N THR A 6 40.48 25.22 -28.66
CA THR A 6 39.30 25.52 -29.48
C THR A 6 38.39 24.29 -29.46
N PHE A 7 37.25 24.36 -28.77
CA PHE A 7 36.17 23.37 -28.94
C PHE A 7 35.13 23.96 -29.90
N LYS A 8 35.23 23.59 -31.17
CA LYS A 8 34.15 23.80 -32.15
C LYS A 8 33.10 22.72 -31.91
N GLY A 9 31.93 23.11 -31.41
CA GLY A 9 30.78 22.19 -31.37
C GLY A 9 29.65 22.67 -30.46
N ASN A 10 28.63 23.28 -31.07
CA ASN A 10 27.24 23.38 -30.62
C ASN A 10 26.98 23.78 -29.14
N ILE A 11 27.03 25.08 -28.90
CA ILE A 11 26.57 25.74 -27.65
C ILE A 11 25.05 25.59 -27.39
N PHE A 12 24.27 25.04 -28.33
CA PHE A 12 22.82 24.84 -28.15
C PHE A 12 22.42 23.58 -27.36
N ALA A 13 23.35 22.67 -27.01
CA ALA A 13 23.01 21.40 -26.35
C ALA A 13 23.10 21.42 -24.81
N PHE A 14 23.73 22.43 -24.20
CA PHE A 14 24.04 22.41 -22.76
C PHE A 14 23.03 23.11 -21.85
N LEU A 15 22.08 23.87 -22.41
CA LEU A 15 21.01 24.51 -21.64
C LEU A 15 19.77 23.61 -21.41
N LEU A 16 19.64 22.51 -22.16
CA LEU A 16 18.54 21.54 -22.01
C LEU A 16 18.81 20.46 -20.96
N ILE A 17 20.06 20.29 -20.52
CA ILE A 17 20.43 19.30 -19.50
C ILE A 17 20.15 19.83 -18.07
N SER A 18 20.07 21.15 -17.88
CA SER A 18 19.73 21.76 -16.59
C SER A 18 18.21 21.81 -16.31
N MET A 19 17.36 21.55 -17.30
CA MET A 19 15.90 21.61 -17.17
C MET A 19 15.24 20.22 -17.23
N PHE A 20 16.01 19.16 -17.02
CA PHE A 20 15.53 17.78 -16.83
C PHE A 20 16.00 17.15 -15.51
N ILE A 21 16.64 17.93 -14.65
CA ILE A 21 16.90 17.58 -13.24
C ILE A 21 16.22 18.63 -12.35
N LEU A 22 14.98 18.94 -12.68
CA LEU A 22 13.96 19.23 -11.68
C LEU A 22 13.11 17.96 -11.58
N LEU A 23 13.74 16.85 -11.18
CA LEU A 23 12.99 15.78 -10.54
C LEU A 23 12.34 16.44 -9.34
N ARG A 24 11.05 16.77 -9.47
CA ARG A 24 10.23 17.14 -8.33
C ARG A 24 10.32 15.94 -7.39
N TYR A 25 11.13 16.09 -6.35
CA TYR A 25 11.06 15.21 -5.20
C TYR A 25 9.73 15.58 -4.53
N GLU A 26 8.64 14.99 -5.01
CA GLU A 26 7.40 15.04 -4.27
C GLU A 26 7.63 14.17 -3.04
N SER A 27 7.97 14.83 -1.93
CA SER A 27 7.98 14.23 -0.61
C SER A 27 6.54 13.82 -0.28
N TYR A 28 6.14 12.65 -0.76
CA TYR A 28 4.86 12.07 -0.44
C TYR A 28 4.91 11.65 1.03
N SER A 29 3.89 12.00 1.82
CA SER A 29 3.81 11.51 3.20
C SER A 29 3.60 10.00 3.17
N GLN A 30 4.65 9.25 3.45
CA GLN A 30 4.61 7.81 3.58
C GLN A 30 4.39 7.42 5.04
N CYS A 31 3.68 6.33 5.26
CA CYS A 31 3.51 5.74 6.59
C CYS A 31 3.47 4.22 6.54
N ASN A 32 3.36 3.64 7.74
CA ASN A 32 3.09 2.22 7.90
C ASN A 32 1.58 1.98 7.91
N VAL A 33 1.17 0.85 7.34
CA VAL A 33 -0.14 0.23 7.54
C VAL A 33 0.07 -1.05 8.33
N THR A 34 -0.51 -1.11 9.52
CA THR A 34 -0.50 -2.28 10.37
C THR A 34 -1.85 -2.97 10.28
N VAL A 35 -1.88 -4.26 9.95
CA VAL A 35 -3.11 -5.05 9.80
C VAL A 35 -3.10 -6.16 10.84
N ARG A 36 -4.17 -6.29 11.61
CA ARG A 36 -4.35 -7.40 12.54
C ARG A 36 -5.40 -8.37 12.03
N LEU A 37 -4.97 -9.59 11.74
CA LEU A 37 -5.80 -10.59 11.08
C LEU A 37 -5.32 -12.02 11.35
N ARG A 38 -6.19 -12.99 11.09
CA ARG A 38 -5.88 -14.43 11.11
C ARG A 38 -6.66 -15.16 10.02
N GLY A 39 -6.18 -16.35 9.68
CA GLY A 39 -6.99 -17.35 8.99
C GLY A 39 -7.70 -18.27 9.99
N ASP A 40 -8.67 -19.05 9.53
CA ASP A 40 -9.32 -20.10 10.30
C ASP A 40 -8.52 -21.40 10.31
N ILE A 41 -7.89 -21.76 9.19
CA ILE A 41 -7.15 -23.03 9.04
C ILE A 41 -5.65 -22.86 8.85
N GLY A 42 -5.15 -21.63 8.67
CA GLY A 42 -3.71 -21.32 8.59
C GLY A 42 -3.08 -21.55 7.22
N THR A 43 -3.88 -21.58 6.16
CA THR A 43 -3.41 -21.65 4.75
C THR A 43 -4.04 -20.58 3.87
N GLU A 44 -4.80 -19.66 4.47
CA GLU A 44 -5.40 -18.52 3.82
C GLU A 44 -4.32 -17.59 3.29
N GLN A 45 -4.49 -17.12 2.07
CA GLN A 45 -3.64 -16.16 1.43
C GLN A 45 -4.41 -14.86 1.26
N VAL A 46 -3.79 -13.77 1.67
CA VAL A 46 -4.32 -12.43 1.47
C VAL A 46 -3.34 -11.56 0.71
N ARG A 47 -3.87 -10.58 -0.01
CA ARG A 47 -3.10 -9.49 -0.60
C ARG A 47 -3.45 -8.18 0.07
N PHE A 48 -2.43 -7.39 0.36
CA PHE A 48 -2.62 -5.99 0.68
C PHE A 48 -2.69 -5.19 -0.62
N LYS A 49 -3.66 -4.29 -0.72
CA LYS A 49 -4.02 -3.57 -1.95
C LYS A 49 -4.03 -2.07 -1.74
N GLN A 50 -3.62 -1.32 -2.75
CA GLN A 50 -3.89 0.12 -2.90
C GLN A 50 -4.62 0.31 -4.23
N GLY A 51 -5.95 0.46 -4.17
CA GLY A 51 -6.79 0.34 -5.36
C GLY A 51 -6.60 -1.03 -6.04
N SER A 52 -6.27 -1.02 -7.34
CA SER A 52 -5.98 -2.25 -8.10
C SER A 52 -4.57 -2.81 -7.89
N THR A 53 -3.65 -2.03 -7.32
CA THR A 53 -2.25 -2.42 -7.12
C THR A 53 -2.12 -3.38 -5.94
N THR A 54 -1.41 -4.50 -6.15
CA THR A 54 -1.00 -5.40 -5.06
C THR A 54 0.29 -4.89 -4.43
N LEU A 55 0.23 -4.64 -3.13
CA LEU A 55 1.36 -4.16 -2.33
C LEU A 55 2.20 -5.32 -1.77
N ALA A 56 1.53 -6.34 -1.24
CA ALA A 56 2.15 -7.52 -0.65
C ALA A 56 1.18 -8.71 -0.69
N THR A 57 1.72 -9.92 -0.55
CA THR A 57 0.94 -11.17 -0.38
C THR A 57 1.43 -11.88 0.87
N HIS A 58 0.50 -12.35 1.71
CA HIS A 58 0.78 -13.01 2.97
C HIS A 58 0.00 -14.31 3.09
N THR A 59 0.65 -15.36 3.62
CA THR A 59 -0.04 -16.56 4.10
C THR A 59 -0.32 -16.40 5.59
N LEU A 60 -1.55 -16.68 6.01
CA LEU A 60 -1.98 -16.48 7.38
C LEU A 60 -1.78 -17.72 8.25
N THR A 61 -1.67 -17.51 9.55
CA THR A 61 -1.76 -18.58 10.55
C THR A 61 -3.15 -18.59 11.18
N THR A 62 -3.43 -19.58 12.02
CA THR A 62 -4.68 -19.67 12.80
C THR A 62 -4.75 -18.70 13.98
N SER A 63 -3.64 -18.05 14.33
CA SER A 63 -3.57 -17.06 15.41
C SER A 63 -3.57 -15.64 14.84
N PHE A 64 -4.16 -14.70 15.59
CA PHE A 64 -4.07 -13.29 15.24
C PHE A 64 -2.62 -12.82 15.21
N GLN A 65 -2.22 -12.38 14.02
CA GLN A 65 -0.93 -11.76 13.78
C GLN A 65 -1.13 -10.30 13.39
N THR A 66 -0.10 -9.52 13.65
CA THR A 66 -0.03 -8.11 13.30
C THR A 66 1.05 -7.95 12.24
N ILE A 67 0.64 -7.67 11.00
CA ILE A 67 1.53 -7.55 9.84
C ILE A 67 1.65 -6.07 9.49
N VAL A 68 2.89 -5.59 9.30
CA VAL A 68 3.18 -4.20 8.95
C VAL A 68 3.59 -4.12 7.49
N TYR A 69 2.93 -3.25 6.73
CA TYR A 69 3.35 -2.80 5.41
C TYR A 69 3.89 -1.38 5.51
N SER A 70 5.12 -1.17 5.07
CA SER A 70 5.79 0.15 5.09
C SER A 70 5.73 0.84 3.73
N GLY A 71 5.83 2.17 3.73
CA GLY A 71 5.86 2.95 2.48
C GLY A 71 4.48 3.12 1.85
N PHE A 72 3.40 2.97 2.62
CA PHE A 72 2.06 3.28 2.14
C PHE A 72 1.93 4.78 1.91
N ASN A 73 1.36 5.16 0.76
CA ASN A 73 1.18 6.54 0.34
C ASN A 73 -0.19 6.76 -0.32
N GLY A 74 -1.14 5.83 -0.12
CA GLY A 74 -2.47 5.89 -0.71
C GLY A 74 -3.51 6.53 0.20
N THR A 75 -4.70 6.72 -0.36
CA THR A 75 -5.92 7.05 0.40
C THR A 75 -6.91 5.88 0.48
N THR A 76 -6.54 4.75 -0.12
CA THR A 76 -7.32 3.51 -0.12
C THR A 76 -6.41 2.35 0.20
N PHE A 77 -6.79 1.54 1.18
CA PHE A 77 -6.11 0.30 1.54
C PHE A 77 -7.12 -0.85 1.58
N GLY A 78 -6.77 -2.00 1.02
CA GLY A 78 -7.62 -3.18 1.01
C GLY A 78 -6.89 -4.45 1.45
N VAL A 79 -7.64 -5.37 2.04
CA VAL A 79 -7.20 -6.75 2.31
C VAL A 79 -8.05 -7.68 1.46
N GLU A 80 -7.42 -8.30 0.46
CA GLU A 80 -8.06 -9.21 -0.49
C GLU A 80 -7.77 -10.66 -0.10
N PHE A 81 -8.80 -11.47 0.14
CA PHE A 81 -8.69 -12.92 0.31
C PHE A 81 -8.80 -13.61 -1.07
N ILE A 82 -7.84 -14.48 -1.41
CA ILE A 82 -7.60 -14.93 -2.80
C ILE A 82 -7.62 -16.45 -3.04
N ASN A 83 -7.69 -17.27 -1.99
CA ASN A 83 -7.62 -18.73 -2.12
C ASN A 83 -8.70 -19.44 -1.29
N ASP A 84 -9.90 -18.88 -1.27
CA ASP A 84 -11.08 -19.58 -0.80
C ASP A 84 -11.24 -20.93 -1.51
N ASP A 85 -11.56 -21.94 -0.70
CA ASP A 85 -11.78 -23.33 -1.09
C ASP A 85 -12.88 -23.97 -0.21
N GLY A 86 -13.69 -23.15 0.49
CA GLY A 86 -14.76 -23.59 1.39
C GLY A 86 -14.45 -23.44 2.88
N PRO A 87 -13.47 -24.15 3.47
CA PRO A 87 -13.20 -24.09 4.90
C PRO A 87 -12.29 -22.93 5.31
N ARG A 88 -11.83 -22.13 4.35
CA ARG A 88 -10.87 -21.04 4.55
C ARG A 88 -11.62 -19.73 4.74
N ASN A 89 -11.44 -19.10 5.88
CA ASN A 89 -11.96 -17.76 6.13
C ASN A 89 -10.87 -16.87 6.69
N VAL A 90 -10.96 -15.58 6.40
CA VAL A 90 -10.07 -14.56 6.97
C VAL A 90 -10.86 -13.70 7.94
N LEU A 91 -10.33 -13.53 9.14
CA LEU A 91 -10.87 -12.60 10.13
C LEU A 91 -9.90 -11.44 10.33
N ILE A 92 -10.36 -10.23 10.03
CA ILE A 92 -9.65 -8.97 10.18
C ILE A 92 -10.23 -8.23 11.38
N GLU A 93 -9.38 -7.92 12.37
CA GLU A 93 -9.80 -7.20 13.56
C GLU A 93 -9.77 -5.68 13.35
N TRP A 94 -8.68 -5.17 12.76
CA TRP A 94 -8.51 -3.76 12.42
C TRP A 94 -7.34 -3.55 11.47
N ILE A 95 -7.31 -2.36 10.86
CA ILE A 95 -6.11 -1.77 10.27
C ILE A 95 -5.73 -0.50 11.03
N GLN A 96 -4.46 -0.16 11.05
CA GLN A 96 -3.95 1.12 11.53
C GLN A 96 -3.10 1.73 10.44
N VAL A 97 -3.45 2.93 9.99
CA VAL A 97 -2.72 3.69 8.98
C VAL A 97 -2.07 4.89 9.66
N GLY A 98 -0.74 4.91 9.70
CA GLY A 98 -0.01 5.84 10.57
C GLY A 98 -0.40 5.62 12.03
N SER A 99 -1.02 6.61 12.66
CA SER A 99 -1.52 6.54 14.04
C SER A 99 -3.02 6.25 14.14
N THR A 100 -3.77 6.24 13.03
CA THR A 100 -5.23 6.13 13.04
C THR A 100 -5.68 4.68 12.84
N THR A 101 -6.50 4.18 13.77
CA THR A 101 -7.08 2.83 13.68
C THR A 101 -8.45 2.86 13.01
N TYR A 102 -8.64 1.97 12.05
CA TYR A 102 -9.90 1.74 11.35
C TYR A 102 -10.38 0.30 11.60
N THR A 103 -11.58 0.19 12.15
CA THR A 103 -12.28 -1.10 12.30
C THR A 103 -12.95 -1.53 11.00
N PRO A 104 -13.34 -2.80 10.85
CA PRO A 104 -14.08 -3.30 9.68
C PRO A 104 -15.37 -2.54 9.34
N SER A 105 -16.02 -1.90 10.32
CA SER A 105 -17.22 -1.08 10.08
C SER A 105 -16.98 0.16 9.22
N HIS A 106 -15.71 0.58 9.04
CA HIS A 106 -15.33 1.65 8.13
C HIS A 106 -15.01 1.16 6.71
N GLY A 107 -15.00 -0.16 6.50
CA GLY A 107 -14.64 -0.79 5.24
C GLY A 107 -15.86 -1.16 4.39
N THR A 108 -15.62 -1.41 3.10
CA THR A 108 -16.62 -1.91 2.15
C THR A 108 -16.18 -3.24 1.55
N HIS A 109 -17.10 -4.20 1.46
CA HIS A 109 -16.86 -5.53 0.92
C HIS A 109 -17.16 -5.59 -0.59
N SER A 110 -16.30 -6.23 -1.38
CA SER A 110 -16.55 -6.48 -2.81
C SER A 110 -17.57 -7.61 -3.09
N ASN A 111 -17.81 -8.50 -2.12
CA ASN A 111 -18.75 -9.61 -2.18
C ASN A 111 -19.60 -9.63 -0.89
N ALA A 112 -20.39 -8.56 -0.69
CA ALA A 112 -21.12 -8.33 0.56
C ALA A 112 -22.23 -9.35 0.86
N SER A 113 -22.60 -10.20 -0.12
CA SER A 113 -23.52 -11.32 0.11
C SER A 113 -22.87 -12.50 0.82
N CYS A 114 -21.54 -12.64 0.72
CA CYS A 114 -20.79 -13.69 1.42
C CYS A 114 -19.96 -13.12 2.58
N ASN A 115 -19.40 -11.92 2.41
CA ASN A 115 -18.49 -11.30 3.37
C ASN A 115 -19.20 -10.27 4.23
N SER A 116 -18.88 -10.22 5.52
CA SER A 116 -19.54 -9.30 6.44
C SER A 116 -18.66 -8.94 7.64
N SER A 117 -18.85 -7.74 8.18
CA SER A 117 -18.05 -7.25 9.31
C SER A 117 -16.55 -7.37 9.01
N GLY A 118 -15.75 -7.92 9.93
CA GLY A 118 -14.33 -8.23 9.74
C GLY A 118 -14.04 -9.55 9.02
N ALA A 119 -15.05 -10.31 8.60
CA ALA A 119 -14.87 -11.63 8.02
C ALA A 119 -14.95 -11.63 6.48
N LEU A 120 -13.98 -12.28 5.85
CA LEU A 120 -14.00 -12.67 4.45
C LEU A 120 -14.19 -14.19 4.41
N PHE A 121 -15.44 -14.62 4.18
CA PHE A 121 -15.81 -16.04 4.05
C PHE A 121 -15.60 -16.56 2.63
N CYS A 122 -15.71 -15.69 1.64
CA CYS A 122 -15.41 -15.98 0.25
C CYS A 122 -14.28 -15.09 -0.26
N ASN A 123 -13.68 -15.49 -1.38
CA ASN A 123 -12.80 -14.62 -2.15
C ASN A 123 -13.42 -13.23 -2.34
N GLY A 124 -12.66 -12.20 -2.03
CA GLY A 124 -13.14 -10.82 -1.99
C GLY A 124 -12.24 -9.92 -1.17
N THR A 125 -12.56 -8.62 -1.18
CA THR A 125 -11.76 -7.59 -0.50
C THR A 125 -12.60 -6.85 0.52
N LEU A 126 -12.01 -6.55 1.67
CA LEU A 126 -12.47 -5.49 2.58
C LEU A 126 -11.59 -4.25 2.38
N THR A 127 -12.20 -3.15 1.93
CA THR A 127 -11.49 -1.93 1.52
C THR A 127 -11.87 -0.74 2.39
N TRP A 128 -10.85 -0.05 2.92
CA TRP A 128 -10.99 1.23 3.60
C TRP A 128 -10.62 2.37 2.66
N ASN A 129 -11.57 3.29 2.46
CA ASN A 129 -11.37 4.51 1.70
C ASN A 129 -11.13 5.68 2.65
N ASN A 130 -10.53 6.75 2.12
CA ASN A 130 -10.21 7.96 2.88
C ASN A 130 -9.31 7.67 4.11
N VAL A 131 -8.43 6.67 3.99
CA VAL A 131 -7.35 6.49 4.96
C VAL A 131 -6.29 7.54 4.72
N SER A 132 -5.58 7.95 5.77
CA SER A 132 -4.52 8.96 5.66
C SER A 132 -3.35 8.57 6.53
N CYS A 133 -2.15 8.82 6.02
CA CYS A 133 -0.90 8.66 6.76
C CYS A 133 -0.71 9.68 7.89
N GLY A 134 -1.70 10.54 8.12
CA GLY A 134 -1.52 11.76 8.89
C GLY A 134 -0.53 12.67 8.19
N SER A 135 -0.50 13.95 8.57
CA SER A 135 0.58 14.85 8.18
C SER A 135 1.85 14.52 8.97
N THR A 136 2.38 13.31 8.79
CA THR A 136 3.72 12.99 9.27
C THR A 136 4.65 13.37 8.13
N SER A 137 5.25 14.55 8.25
CA SER A 137 6.32 14.99 7.34
C SER A 137 7.42 13.93 7.33
N CYS A 138 7.71 13.35 6.17
CA CYS A 138 8.97 12.64 5.97
C CYS A 138 10.08 13.68 6.10
N ASN A 139 10.80 13.71 7.22
CA ASN A 139 12.04 14.47 7.31
C ASN A 139 13.10 13.68 6.54
N PRO A 140 13.70 14.25 5.47
CA PRO A 140 14.65 13.55 4.59
C PRO A 140 15.90 13.06 5.32
#